data_AF-A0A6B3G4L6-F1
#
_entry.id   AF-A0A6B3G4L6-F1
#
_cell.length_a   1.000
_cell.length_b   1.000
_cell.length_c   1.000
_cell.angle_alpha   90.00
_cell.angle_beta   90.00
_cell.angle_gamma   90.00
#
_symmetry.space_group_name_H-M   'P 1'
#
loop_
_entity.id
_entity.type
_entity.pdbx_description
1 polymer ?
#
loop_
_entity_poly.entity_id
_entity_poly.type
_entity_poly.pdbx_seq_one_letter_code
_entity_poly.pdbx_strand_id
1 'polypeptide(L)'
;IGSPLFKKVTVRMDNGRKLVVKAPKNSDKNIYVQGVKVNGKKWTSTALPHDVLAKGGTLEFAMGPKPSAWGTGKDAAPVSVQKDDKVPTPKGDALKGDGALFDDTSATSATVESVELPVSSATKGIQYTLTSAAADKAPKGWTLQGSTDGKEWKDVDRRSGQSFAWDKQTRVFSVAKPGSYTQYRLVLTGSATLAEVELLS
;
A
#
# COMPACT_ATOMS: atom_id res chain seq x y z
N ILE A 1 14.87 -16.16 6.54
CA ILE A 1 15.68 -17.27 7.08
C ILE A 1 17.12 -16.78 7.12
N GLY A 2 17.72 -16.71 8.31
CA GLY A 2 19.15 -16.43 8.48
C GLY A 2 19.95 -17.71 8.68
N SER A 3 21.07 -17.62 9.39
CA SER A 3 21.85 -18.77 9.83
C SER A 3 21.54 -19.11 11.29
N PRO A 4 21.23 -20.38 11.65
CA PRO A 4 21.03 -20.77 13.04
C PRO A 4 22.34 -20.60 13.84
N LEU A 5 22.24 -20.22 15.11
CA LEU A 5 23.42 -20.07 16.00
C LEU A 5 23.76 -21.36 16.78
N PHE A 6 22.74 -22.16 17.12
CA PHE A 6 22.91 -23.37 17.92
C PHE A 6 22.69 -24.63 17.08
N LYS A 7 23.27 -25.76 17.53
CA LYS A 7 23.07 -27.07 16.88
C LYS A 7 21.65 -27.60 17.00
N LYS A 8 20.94 -27.23 18.07
CA LYS A 8 19.54 -27.58 18.29
C LYS A 8 18.87 -26.55 19.19
N VAL A 9 17.65 -26.15 18.82
CA VAL A 9 16.75 -25.34 19.66
C VAL A 9 15.38 -25.99 19.65
N THR A 10 14.66 -25.91 20.77
CA THR A 10 13.24 -26.28 20.81
C THR A 10 12.47 -25.15 21.44
N VAL A 11 11.57 -24.56 20.67
CA VAL A 11 10.66 -23.51 21.12
C VAL A 11 9.34 -24.17 21.47
N ARG A 12 8.85 -23.92 22.69
CA ARG A 12 7.47 -24.22 23.08
C ARG A 12 6.63 -22.97 22.78
N MET A 13 5.58 -23.13 22.01
CA MET A 13 4.70 -22.03 21.60
C MET A 13 3.46 -21.99 22.50
N ASP A 14 2.79 -20.84 22.56
CA ASP A 14 1.62 -20.63 23.42
C ASP A 14 0.43 -21.54 23.08
N ASN A 15 0.35 -21.98 21.82
CA ASN A 15 -0.64 -22.97 21.38
C ASN A 15 -0.32 -24.43 21.79
N GLY A 16 0.67 -24.61 22.68
CA GLY A 16 1.11 -25.92 23.19
C GLY A 16 1.98 -26.73 22.23
N ARG A 17 2.14 -26.30 20.98
CA ARG A 17 2.96 -27.00 19.98
C ARG A 17 4.45 -26.71 20.20
N LYS A 18 5.29 -27.53 19.57
CA LYS A 18 6.75 -27.39 19.61
C LYS A 18 7.29 -27.12 18.22
N LEU A 19 8.23 -26.18 18.12
CA LEU A 19 9.06 -25.98 16.94
C LEU A 19 10.50 -26.38 17.27
N VAL A 20 11.01 -27.40 16.60
CA VAL A 20 12.37 -27.90 16.78
C VAL A 20 13.23 -27.41 15.62
N VAL A 21 14.29 -26.67 15.91
CA VAL A 21 15.29 -26.27 14.92
C VAL A 21 16.52 -27.15 15.12
N LYS A 22 16.96 -27.84 14.07
CA LYS A 22 18.14 -28.71 14.07
C LYS A 22 19.16 -28.21 13.05
N ALA A 23 20.39 -28.02 13.48
CA ALA A 23 21.54 -27.66 12.64
C ALA A 23 22.79 -28.40 13.15
N PRO A 24 22.82 -29.74 13.11
CA PRO A 24 23.81 -30.53 13.87
C PRO A 24 25.27 -30.25 13.46
N LYS A 25 25.49 -29.82 12.22
CA LYS A 25 26.82 -29.46 11.69
C LYS A 25 27.21 -28.00 11.92
N ASN A 26 26.38 -27.19 12.58
CA ASN A 26 26.67 -25.79 12.86
C ASN A 26 27.92 -25.64 13.75
N SER A 27 28.79 -24.70 13.39
CA SER A 27 30.01 -24.37 14.13
C SER A 27 30.52 -22.98 13.72
N ASP A 28 31.58 -22.52 14.38
CA ASP A 28 32.42 -21.38 13.97
C ASP A 28 32.82 -21.36 12.48
N LYS A 29 33.08 -22.53 11.90
CA LYS A 29 33.41 -22.72 10.48
C LYS A 29 32.17 -22.93 9.63
N ASN A 30 31.19 -23.70 10.10
CA ASN A 30 30.02 -24.10 9.32
C ASN A 30 28.85 -23.14 9.52
N ILE A 31 28.99 -21.92 9.01
CA ILE A 31 28.01 -20.83 9.19
C ILE A 31 27.02 -20.67 8.03
N TYR A 32 27.23 -21.34 6.90
CA TYR A 32 26.41 -21.16 5.69
C TYR A 32 25.36 -22.25 5.55
N VAL A 33 24.12 -21.85 5.27
CA VAL A 33 23.01 -22.77 4.98
C VAL A 33 23.23 -23.40 3.60
N GLN A 34 23.23 -24.73 3.56
CA GLN A 34 23.35 -25.58 2.38
C GLN A 34 22.00 -26.15 1.93
N GLY A 35 21.01 -26.09 2.82
CA GLY A 35 19.69 -26.67 2.59
C GLY A 35 18.82 -26.57 3.84
N VAL A 36 17.52 -26.45 3.63
CA VAL A 36 16.52 -26.51 4.71
C VAL A 36 15.48 -27.57 4.37
N LYS A 37 15.05 -28.33 5.38
CA LYS A 37 13.84 -29.14 5.33
C LYS A 37 12.85 -28.67 6.37
N VAL A 38 11.58 -28.59 5.99
CA VAL A 38 10.45 -28.32 6.89
C VAL A 38 9.65 -29.61 6.98
N ASN A 39 9.60 -30.21 8.17
CA ASN A 39 8.89 -31.48 8.40
C ASN A 39 9.29 -32.57 7.38
N GLY A 40 10.60 -32.68 7.13
CA GLY A 40 11.20 -33.65 6.19
C GLY A 40 11.14 -33.24 4.71
N LYS A 41 10.31 -32.26 4.32
CA LYS A 41 10.19 -31.79 2.94
C LYS A 41 11.23 -30.72 2.64
N LYS A 42 11.87 -30.79 1.46
CA LYS A 42 12.83 -29.79 1.01
C LYS A 42 12.16 -28.42 0.96
N TRP A 43 12.84 -27.42 1.50
CA TRP A 43 12.42 -26.02 1.49
C TRP A 43 13.47 -25.21 0.75
N THR A 44 13.06 -24.46 -0.26
CA THR A 44 13.94 -23.70 -1.14
C THR A 44 13.79 -22.19 -1.00
N SER A 45 12.75 -21.72 -0.32
CA SER A 45 12.56 -20.29 -0.04
C SER A 45 13.39 -19.84 1.16
N THR A 46 13.89 -18.62 1.08
CA THR A 46 14.56 -17.89 2.15
C THR A 46 13.55 -17.28 3.14
N ALA A 47 12.24 -17.44 2.91
CA ALA A 47 11.18 -17.06 3.83
C ALA A 47 10.39 -18.30 4.31
N LEU A 48 9.77 -18.20 5.48
CA LEU A 48 8.82 -19.20 5.99
C LEU A 48 7.52 -18.48 6.34
N PRO A 49 6.39 -18.83 5.71
CA PRO A 49 5.08 -18.33 6.09
C PRO A 49 4.77 -18.60 7.57
N HIS A 50 4.05 -17.68 8.23
CA HIS A 50 3.69 -17.86 9.63
C HIS A 50 2.86 -19.12 9.85
N ASP A 51 1.91 -19.43 8.97
CA ASP A 51 1.02 -20.59 9.09
C ASP A 51 1.81 -21.92 9.12
N VAL A 52 2.96 -21.98 8.44
CA VAL A 52 3.88 -23.12 8.48
C VAL A 52 4.52 -23.25 9.86
N LEU A 53 4.99 -22.14 10.45
CA LEU A 53 5.61 -22.12 11.78
C LEU A 53 4.59 -22.38 12.90
N ALA A 54 3.38 -21.84 12.80
CA ALA A 54 2.31 -21.98 13.78
C ALA A 54 1.81 -23.43 13.94
N LYS A 55 2.05 -24.27 12.93
CA LYS A 55 1.81 -25.71 12.96
C LYS A 55 2.86 -26.47 13.79
N GLY A 56 3.93 -25.81 14.21
CA GLY A 56 5.07 -26.42 14.88
C GLY A 56 5.83 -27.38 13.95
N GLY A 57 6.48 -28.38 14.55
CA GLY A 57 7.22 -29.41 13.82
C GLY A 57 8.73 -29.18 13.85
N THR A 58 9.42 -29.55 12.77
CA THR A 58 10.90 -29.53 12.70
C THR A 58 11.41 -28.76 11.48
N LEU A 59 12.36 -27.86 11.73
CA LEU A 59 13.22 -27.24 10.73
C LEU A 59 14.60 -27.88 10.80
N GLU A 60 15.07 -28.48 9.71
CA GLU A 60 16.38 -29.12 9.63
C GLU A 60 17.28 -28.37 8.65
N PHE A 61 18.38 -27.82 9.17
CA PHE A 61 19.37 -27.06 8.44
C PHE A 61 20.59 -27.94 8.15
N ALA A 62 20.93 -28.05 6.87
CA ALA A 62 22.24 -28.52 6.44
C ALA A 62 23.20 -27.32 6.47
N MET A 63 24.28 -27.43 7.24
CA MET A 63 25.28 -26.36 7.42
C MET A 63 26.60 -26.73 6.74
N GLY A 64 27.33 -25.73 6.26
CA GLY A 64 28.62 -25.90 5.61
C GLY A 64 29.51 -24.65 5.68
N PRO A 65 30.80 -24.77 5.32
CA PRO A 65 31.79 -23.71 5.53
C PRO A 65 31.89 -22.68 4.40
N LYS A 66 31.13 -22.85 3.32
CA LYS A 66 31.12 -21.95 2.16
C LYS A 66 29.68 -21.61 1.75
N PRO A 67 29.44 -20.45 1.11
CA PRO A 67 28.16 -20.14 0.49
C PRO A 67 27.69 -21.26 -0.44
N SER A 68 26.37 -21.39 -0.61
CA SER A 68 25.74 -22.42 -1.44
C SER A 68 24.72 -21.83 -2.39
N ALA A 69 24.23 -22.64 -3.35
CA ALA A 69 23.13 -22.28 -4.24
C ALA A 69 21.74 -22.45 -3.58
N TRP A 70 21.65 -22.80 -2.29
CA TRP A 70 20.37 -22.84 -1.61
C TRP A 70 19.79 -21.43 -1.49
N GLY A 71 18.50 -21.27 -1.81
CA GLY A 71 17.82 -19.98 -1.70
C GLY A 71 18.01 -19.03 -2.88
N THR A 72 18.64 -19.46 -3.99
CA THR A 72 18.88 -18.61 -5.17
C THR A 72 17.88 -18.79 -6.32
N GLY A 73 16.87 -19.65 -6.15
CA GLY A 73 15.85 -19.89 -7.17
C GLY A 73 14.91 -18.69 -7.37
N LYS A 74 14.25 -18.60 -8.53
CA LYS A 74 13.33 -17.50 -8.88
C LYS A 74 12.25 -17.20 -7.82
N ASP A 75 11.75 -18.23 -7.15
CA ASP A 75 10.69 -18.13 -6.12
C ASP A 75 11.26 -18.24 -4.69
N ALA A 76 12.57 -18.08 -4.53
CA ALA A 76 13.22 -18.26 -3.25
C ALA A 76 13.29 -16.99 -2.40
N ALA A 77 13.08 -15.82 -3.00
CA ALA A 77 13.04 -14.55 -2.26
C ALA A 77 11.82 -14.47 -1.33
N PRO A 78 11.86 -13.62 -0.29
CA PRO A 78 10.66 -13.23 0.43
C PRO A 78 9.66 -12.56 -0.50
N VAL A 79 8.38 -12.54 -0.10
CA VAL A 79 7.34 -11.85 -0.86
C VAL A 79 7.61 -10.35 -0.93
N SER A 80 7.35 -9.77 -2.09
CA SER A 80 7.40 -8.33 -2.34
C SER A 80 6.04 -7.90 -2.93
N VAL A 81 5.64 -6.64 -2.67
CA VAL A 81 4.46 -6.04 -3.28
C VAL A 81 4.70 -5.83 -4.78
N GLN A 82 5.94 -5.46 -5.14
CA GLN A 82 6.41 -5.32 -6.50
C GLN A 82 6.99 -6.66 -6.98
N LYS A 83 6.59 -7.09 -8.17
CA LYS A 83 7.01 -8.37 -8.77
C LYS A 83 8.00 -8.21 -9.91
N ASP A 84 8.27 -6.98 -10.32
CA ASP A 84 9.22 -6.61 -11.37
C ASP A 84 10.29 -5.66 -10.82
N ASP A 85 11.37 -5.51 -11.59
CA ASP A 85 12.50 -4.63 -11.25
C ASP A 85 12.25 -3.17 -11.69
N LYS A 86 11.02 -2.83 -12.06
CA LYS A 86 10.67 -1.47 -12.47
C LYS A 86 10.65 -0.57 -11.25
N VAL A 87 11.28 0.60 -11.37
CA VAL A 87 11.15 1.66 -10.37
C VAL A 87 9.66 1.97 -10.20
N PRO A 88 9.09 1.86 -8.99
CA PRO A 88 7.70 2.20 -8.76
C PRO A 88 7.47 3.66 -9.11
N THR A 89 6.42 3.92 -9.88
CA THR A 89 5.90 5.27 -10.13
C THR A 89 4.61 5.41 -9.31
N PRO A 90 4.69 5.68 -7.99
CA PRO A 90 3.50 5.93 -7.19
C PRO A 90 2.75 7.13 -7.76
N LYS A 91 1.42 7.09 -7.66
CA LYS A 91 0.59 8.23 -8.04
C LYS A 91 0.90 9.38 -7.09
N GLY A 92 1.03 10.58 -7.63
CA GLY A 92 1.22 11.79 -6.84
C GLY A 92 -0.04 12.66 -6.89
N ASP A 93 -0.23 13.48 -5.86
CA ASP A 93 -1.19 14.57 -5.97
C ASP A 93 -0.72 15.59 -7.02
N ALA A 94 -1.57 15.80 -8.01
CA ALA A 94 -1.33 16.69 -9.12
C ALA A 94 -1.77 18.13 -8.84
N LEU A 95 -2.46 18.38 -7.72
CA LEU A 95 -2.96 19.70 -7.39
C LEU A 95 -1.83 20.61 -6.89
N LYS A 96 -1.94 21.90 -7.23
CA LYS A 96 -1.01 22.97 -6.87
C LYS A 96 -1.80 24.20 -6.48
N GLY A 97 -2.52 24.09 -5.36
CA GLY A 97 -3.32 25.16 -4.79
C GLY A 97 -2.79 25.58 -3.42
N ASP A 98 -3.09 26.81 -3.02
CA ASP A 98 -2.87 27.28 -1.66
C ASP A 98 -4.19 27.26 -0.88
N GLY A 99 -4.10 27.17 0.44
CA GLY A 99 -5.23 27.32 1.35
C GLY A 99 -5.82 26.01 1.83
N ALA A 100 -7.01 26.11 2.44
CA ALA A 100 -7.45 25.12 3.42
C ALA A 100 -7.80 23.73 2.88
N LEU A 101 -7.84 23.55 1.56
CA LEU A 101 -8.15 22.26 0.92
C LEU A 101 -6.92 21.61 0.28
N PHE A 102 -5.76 22.27 0.31
CA PHE A 102 -4.53 21.87 -0.38
C PHE A 102 -3.30 21.98 0.54
N ASP A 103 -3.51 21.93 1.86
CA ASP A 103 -2.44 22.14 2.85
C ASP A 103 -1.64 20.87 3.17
N ASP A 104 -1.98 19.73 2.57
CA ASP A 104 -1.39 18.38 2.76
C ASP A 104 -1.38 17.88 4.21
N THR A 105 -2.11 18.54 5.10
CA THR A 105 -2.20 18.18 6.53
C THR A 105 -3.62 17.86 6.97
N SER A 106 -4.62 18.20 6.15
CA SER A 106 -6.04 18.16 6.53
C SER A 106 -6.32 18.92 7.84
N ALA A 107 -5.44 19.85 8.26
CA ALA A 107 -5.56 20.53 9.55
C ALA A 107 -6.63 21.63 9.51
N THR A 108 -6.74 22.30 8.37
CA THR A 108 -7.76 23.31 8.13
C THR A 108 -8.96 22.75 7.37
N SER A 109 -9.95 23.58 7.09
CA SER A 109 -11.15 23.16 6.33
C SER A 109 -11.86 24.36 5.71
N ALA A 110 -12.56 24.14 4.61
CA ALA A 110 -13.40 25.14 3.96
C ALA A 110 -14.80 24.60 3.69
N THR A 111 -15.81 25.46 3.85
CA THR A 111 -17.18 25.19 3.41
C THR A 111 -17.36 25.75 2.00
N VAL A 112 -17.73 24.89 1.06
CA VAL A 112 -17.69 25.17 -0.37
C VAL A 112 -18.90 24.56 -1.07
N GLU A 113 -19.28 25.12 -2.21
CA GLU A 113 -20.21 24.50 -3.18
C GLU A 113 -19.47 24.00 -4.41
N SER A 114 -18.31 24.60 -4.72
CA SER A 114 -17.41 24.18 -5.79
C SER A 114 -15.97 24.44 -5.37
N VAL A 115 -15.05 23.61 -5.85
CA VAL A 115 -13.61 23.74 -5.63
C VAL A 115 -12.91 23.72 -6.98
N GLU A 116 -12.18 24.78 -7.30
CA GLU A 116 -11.23 24.75 -8.43
C GLU A 116 -10.01 23.92 -8.03
N LEU A 117 -9.59 23.02 -8.91
CA LEU A 117 -8.53 22.05 -8.67
C LEU A 117 -7.37 22.36 -9.64
N PRO A 118 -6.47 23.29 -9.26
CA PRO A 118 -5.42 23.77 -10.14
C PRO A 118 -4.37 22.67 -10.38
N VAL A 119 -4.07 22.38 -11.64
CA VAL A 119 -2.98 21.50 -12.06
C VAL A 119 -1.94 22.30 -12.83
N SER A 120 -0.65 21.97 -12.67
CA SER A 120 0.44 22.74 -13.28
C SER A 120 0.61 22.52 -14.79
N SER A 121 0.03 21.45 -15.32
CA SER A 121 0.10 21.06 -16.74
C SER A 121 -1.04 20.12 -17.09
N ALA A 122 -1.19 19.75 -18.36
CA ALA A 122 -2.19 18.81 -18.82
C ALA A 122 -2.05 17.47 -18.06
N THR A 123 -2.99 17.21 -17.15
CA THR A 123 -2.92 16.13 -16.16
C THR A 123 -4.02 15.12 -16.45
N LYS A 124 -3.73 13.83 -16.32
CA LYS A 124 -4.72 12.76 -16.44
C LYS A 124 -5.07 12.24 -15.04
N GLY A 125 -5.94 12.96 -14.34
CA GLY A 125 -6.45 12.52 -13.03
C GLY A 125 -7.19 11.19 -13.14
N ILE A 126 -6.69 10.17 -12.45
CA ILE A 126 -7.24 8.80 -12.45
C ILE A 126 -7.95 8.46 -11.16
N GLN A 127 -7.61 9.14 -10.07
CA GLN A 127 -8.27 9.05 -8.77
C GLN A 127 -8.34 10.44 -8.14
N TYR A 128 -9.26 10.62 -7.21
CA TYR A 128 -9.26 11.77 -6.31
C TYR A 128 -9.63 11.31 -4.91
N THR A 129 -9.16 12.07 -3.93
CA THR A 129 -9.52 11.87 -2.52
C THR A 129 -10.32 13.07 -2.04
N LEU A 130 -11.25 12.81 -1.12
CA LEU A 130 -11.95 13.86 -0.37
C LEU A 130 -11.80 13.54 1.11
N THR A 131 -11.28 14.49 1.89
CA THR A 131 -11.27 14.40 3.35
C THR A 131 -12.37 15.29 3.89
N SER A 132 -13.35 14.71 4.59
CA SER A 132 -14.41 15.48 5.25
C SER A 132 -13.88 16.26 6.46
N ALA A 133 -14.41 17.45 6.75
CA ALA A 133 -14.08 18.12 8.01
C ALA A 133 -14.72 17.41 9.21
N ALA A 134 -16.01 17.09 9.08
CA ALA A 134 -16.81 16.29 10.01
C ALA A 134 -17.78 15.41 9.22
N ALA A 135 -18.18 14.28 9.80
CA ALA A 135 -19.04 13.28 9.14
C ALA A 135 -20.40 13.88 8.70
N ASP A 136 -21.01 14.74 9.52
CA ASP A 136 -22.30 15.36 9.24
C ASP A 136 -22.22 16.55 8.26
N LYS A 137 -21.02 17.09 8.02
CA LYS A 137 -20.75 18.18 7.06
C LYS A 137 -20.19 17.69 5.73
N ALA A 138 -19.97 16.40 5.58
CA ALA A 138 -19.36 15.83 4.39
C ALA A 138 -20.28 15.92 3.16
N PRO A 139 -19.73 16.02 1.94
CA PRO A 139 -20.54 16.06 0.73
C PRO A 139 -21.25 14.72 0.50
N LYS A 140 -22.51 14.79 0.07
CA LYS A 140 -23.33 13.61 -0.26
C LYS A 140 -23.36 13.29 -1.75
N GLY A 141 -22.93 14.22 -2.59
CA GLY A 141 -22.86 14.06 -4.03
C GLY A 141 -22.10 15.21 -4.67
N TRP A 142 -21.54 14.96 -5.86
CA TRP A 142 -20.71 15.90 -6.60
C TRP A 142 -20.47 15.43 -8.03
N THR A 143 -19.96 16.34 -8.86
CA THR A 143 -19.44 16.06 -10.19
C THR A 143 -18.00 16.56 -10.25
N LEU A 144 -17.08 15.69 -10.65
CA LEU A 144 -15.74 16.11 -11.04
C LEU A 144 -15.77 16.45 -12.53
N GLN A 145 -15.29 17.64 -12.87
CA GLN A 145 -15.23 18.13 -14.25
C GLN A 145 -13.79 18.43 -14.65
N GLY A 146 -13.48 18.20 -15.92
CA GLY A 146 -12.22 18.60 -16.55
C GLY A 146 -12.45 19.56 -17.71
N SER A 147 -11.51 20.48 -17.91
CA SER A 147 -11.51 21.42 -19.03
C SER A 147 -10.12 21.55 -19.64
N THR A 148 -10.06 21.75 -20.95
CA THR A 148 -8.81 22.04 -21.69
C THR A 148 -8.58 23.53 -21.91
N ASP A 149 -9.59 24.37 -21.68
CA ASP A 149 -9.58 25.80 -21.97
C ASP A 149 -10.17 26.70 -20.85
N GLY A 150 -10.69 26.09 -19.79
CA GLY A 150 -11.38 26.76 -18.67
C GLY A 150 -12.80 27.25 -18.99
N LYS A 151 -13.28 27.05 -20.22
CA LYS A 151 -14.57 27.55 -20.69
C LYS A 151 -15.56 26.41 -20.87
N GLU A 152 -15.15 25.36 -21.59
CA GLU A 152 -15.96 24.17 -21.78
C GLU A 152 -15.57 23.09 -20.77
N TRP A 153 -16.55 22.59 -20.03
CA TRP A 153 -16.35 21.62 -18.96
C TRP A 153 -17.00 20.29 -19.31
N LYS A 154 -16.25 19.21 -19.11
CA LYS A 154 -16.71 17.83 -19.30
C LYS A 154 -16.79 17.10 -17.97
N ASP A 155 -17.91 16.47 -17.71
CA ASP A 155 -18.09 15.58 -16.56
C ASP A 155 -17.21 14.33 -16.74
N VAL A 156 -16.23 14.16 -15.85
CA VAL A 156 -15.32 13.00 -15.85
C VAL A 156 -15.68 11.98 -14.76
N ASP A 157 -16.39 12.42 -13.72
CA ASP A 157 -16.99 11.54 -12.71
C ASP A 157 -18.22 12.20 -12.07
N ARG A 158 -19.17 11.40 -11.61
CA ARG A 158 -20.34 11.88 -10.88
C ARG A 158 -20.69 10.91 -9.76
N ARG A 159 -20.89 11.45 -8.55
CA ARG A 159 -21.21 10.69 -7.34
C ARG A 159 -22.47 11.24 -6.68
N SER A 160 -23.25 10.36 -6.08
CA SER A 160 -24.43 10.69 -5.28
C SER A 160 -24.59 9.66 -4.16
N GLY A 161 -25.40 9.99 -3.16
CA GLY A 161 -25.69 9.09 -2.03
C GLY A 161 -24.46 8.68 -1.21
N GLN A 162 -23.39 9.49 -1.24
CA GLN A 162 -22.18 9.21 -0.49
C GLN A 162 -22.35 9.63 0.99
N SER A 163 -21.67 8.90 1.86
CA SER A 163 -21.57 9.20 3.28
C SER A 163 -20.13 9.07 3.75
N PHE A 164 -19.83 9.73 4.87
CA PHE A 164 -18.55 9.63 5.56
C PHE A 164 -18.86 9.19 7.00
N ALA A 165 -18.16 8.16 7.46
CA ALA A 165 -18.53 7.43 8.67
C ALA A 165 -18.00 8.08 9.95
N TRP A 166 -16.93 8.88 9.86
CA TRP A 166 -16.32 9.60 10.98
C TRP A 166 -15.66 10.89 10.50
N ASP A 167 -15.37 11.78 11.43
CA ASP A 167 -14.72 13.07 11.16
C ASP A 167 -13.33 12.88 10.58
N LYS A 168 -12.88 13.78 9.70
CA LYS A 168 -11.58 13.67 9.02
C LYS A 168 -11.38 12.34 8.28
N GLN A 169 -12.47 11.69 7.85
CA GLN A 169 -12.35 10.53 6.98
C GLN A 169 -11.97 10.97 5.57
N THR A 170 -10.85 10.45 5.08
CA THR A 170 -10.46 10.46 3.67
C THR A 170 -11.15 9.31 2.93
N ARG A 171 -11.83 9.62 1.83
CA ARG A 171 -12.38 8.63 0.91
C ARG A 171 -11.73 8.76 -0.45
N VAL A 172 -11.43 7.62 -1.07
CA VAL A 172 -10.77 7.53 -2.38
C VAL A 172 -11.78 7.12 -3.44
N PHE A 173 -11.74 7.79 -4.59
CA PHE A 173 -12.64 7.54 -5.71
C PHE A 173 -11.85 7.44 -7.02
N SER A 174 -12.11 6.38 -7.81
CA SER A 174 -11.60 6.30 -9.18
C SER A 174 -12.38 7.22 -10.11
N VAL A 175 -11.69 7.95 -10.98
CA VAL A 175 -12.34 8.77 -12.01
C VAL A 175 -12.99 7.85 -13.06
N ALA A 176 -14.29 8.00 -13.31
CA ALA A 176 -15.03 7.10 -14.19
C ALA A 176 -14.61 7.22 -15.67
N LYS A 177 -14.32 8.44 -16.13
CA LYS A 177 -13.89 8.74 -17.51
C LYS A 177 -12.63 9.60 -17.50
N PRO A 178 -11.45 9.05 -17.16
CA PRO A 178 -10.22 9.82 -17.10
C PRO A 178 -9.84 10.39 -18.46
N GLY A 179 -9.48 11.67 -18.51
CA GLY A 179 -8.93 12.35 -19.68
C GLY A 179 -7.83 13.31 -19.25
N SER A 180 -7.04 13.82 -20.20
CA SER A 180 -6.05 14.86 -19.92
C SER A 180 -6.69 16.24 -20.00
N TYR A 181 -6.62 16.99 -18.91
CA TYR A 181 -7.19 18.33 -18.79
C TYR A 181 -6.18 19.29 -18.15
N THR A 182 -6.28 20.57 -18.48
CA THR A 182 -5.43 21.64 -17.92
C THR A 182 -6.10 22.32 -16.73
N GLN A 183 -7.39 22.06 -16.50
CA GLN A 183 -8.13 22.51 -15.33
C GLN A 183 -9.10 21.42 -14.88
N TYR A 184 -9.28 21.30 -13.57
CA TYR A 184 -10.30 20.47 -12.96
C TYR A 184 -11.11 21.30 -11.99
N ARG A 185 -12.35 20.89 -11.74
CA ARG A 185 -13.15 21.40 -10.63
C ARG A 185 -14.07 20.35 -10.07
N LEU A 186 -14.35 20.44 -8.78
CA LEU A 186 -15.29 19.61 -8.06
C LEU A 186 -16.53 20.41 -7.72
N VAL A 187 -17.66 20.12 -8.37
CA VAL A 187 -18.93 20.80 -8.14
C VAL A 187 -19.79 19.93 -7.23
N LEU A 188 -20.04 20.40 -6.00
CA LEU A 188 -20.80 19.66 -5.00
C LEU A 188 -22.30 19.80 -5.22
N THR A 189 -23.06 18.79 -4.78
CA THR A 189 -24.51 18.88 -4.69
C THR A 189 -24.89 19.59 -3.39
N GLY A 190 -24.92 20.92 -3.45
CA GLY A 190 -25.09 21.79 -2.28
C GLY A 190 -23.78 22.07 -1.56
N SER A 191 -23.86 22.81 -0.46
CA SER A 191 -22.68 23.17 0.33
C SER A 191 -22.23 22.03 1.25
N ALA A 192 -20.92 21.83 1.38
CA ALA A 192 -20.31 20.89 2.31
C ALA A 192 -18.97 21.42 2.83
N THR A 193 -18.47 20.83 3.92
CA THR A 193 -17.18 21.20 4.51
C THR A 193 -16.15 20.10 4.31
N LEU A 194 -15.10 20.42 3.57
CA LEU A 194 -13.96 19.53 3.31
C LEU A 194 -12.73 20.05 4.05
N ALA A 195 -11.88 19.12 4.46
CA ALA A 195 -10.56 19.39 5.00
C ALA A 195 -9.47 19.30 3.92
N GLU A 196 -9.71 18.54 2.85
CA GLU A 196 -8.72 18.31 1.80
C GLU A 196 -9.35 17.72 0.55
N VAL A 197 -8.76 18.02 -0.60
CA VAL A 197 -9.03 17.39 -1.89
C VAL A 197 -7.70 17.12 -2.59
N GLU A 198 -7.49 15.90 -3.05
CA GLU A 198 -6.33 15.56 -3.89
C GLU A 198 -6.79 14.99 -5.24
N LEU A 199 -6.00 15.20 -6.29
CA LEU A 199 -6.20 14.59 -7.60
C LEU A 199 -4.96 13.77 -7.97
N LEU A 200 -5.10 12.46 -7.98
CA LEU A 200 -3.98 11.55 -8.21
C LEU A 200 -3.81 11.25 -9.70
N SER A 201 -2.58 11.44 -10.20
CA SER A 201 -2.18 11.15 -11.59
C SER A 201 -0.96 10.23 -11.67
#